data_AF-A0AAE3M897-F1
#
_entry.id   AF-A0AAE3M897-F1
#
_cell.length_a   1.000
_cell.length_b   1.000
_cell.length_c   1.000
_cell.angle_alpha   90.00
_cell.angle_beta   90.00
_cell.angle_gamma   90.00
#
_symmetry.space_group_name_H-M   'P 1'
#
loop_
_entity.id
_entity.type
_entity.pdbx_description
1 polymer ?
#
loop_
_entity_poly.entity_id
_entity_poly.type
_entity_poly.pdbx_seq_one_letter_code
_entity_poly.pdbx_strand_id
1 'polypeptide(L)'
;MKLIERIAYIGFWINILFIVFYFVGMPILFLNTPDFFEVISANGRWNPYYLSFSFLNIVAALHWVYCFWFLFKYDRYSKSIFPLFFLNVLYAPIYYYRVKIIKRPLRNKVNKPEEIIKEENVINEQDFNELTRGSIIATFNLWASGSEQLKLRDIYNSSEVSNALFDYWNDYSMNDDDTLKKAFNPEEIELLAEFDKEISSVENHYSRNFPPIEKFMETKEWKTIHLKAVDILRKIE
;
A
#
# COMPACT_ATOMS: atom_id res chain seq x y z
N MET A 1 31.03 -10.92 -9.10
CA MET A 1 29.82 -10.75 -9.93
C MET A 1 29.59 -12.01 -10.74
N LYS A 2 28.44 -12.65 -10.58
CA LYS A 2 28.02 -13.81 -11.39
C LYS A 2 27.91 -13.39 -12.87
N LEU A 3 28.05 -14.32 -13.82
CA LEU A 3 27.98 -14.04 -15.26
C LEU A 3 26.72 -13.24 -15.64
N ILE A 4 25.58 -13.62 -15.06
CA ILE A 4 24.28 -12.96 -15.24
C ILE A 4 24.31 -11.48 -14.81
N GLU A 5 24.98 -11.17 -13.70
CA GLU A 5 25.09 -9.79 -13.20
C GLU A 5 25.94 -8.94 -14.15
N ARG A 6 26.99 -9.51 -14.76
CA ARG A 6 27.83 -8.82 -15.75
C ARG A 6 27.04 -8.50 -17.02
N ILE A 7 26.26 -9.46 -17.51
CA ILE A 7 25.39 -9.28 -18.67
C ILE A 7 24.37 -8.18 -18.40
N ALA A 8 23.73 -8.18 -17.23
CA ALA A 8 22.73 -7.17 -16.88
C ALA A 8 23.33 -5.77 -16.67
N TYR A 9 24.54 -5.68 -16.11
CA TYR A 9 25.27 -4.42 -15.99
C TYR A 9 25.61 -3.81 -17.34
N ILE A 10 26.11 -4.62 -18.27
CA ILE A 10 26.43 -4.21 -19.63
C ILE A 10 25.13 -3.79 -20.36
N GLY A 11 24.07 -4.58 -20.23
CA GLY A 11 22.75 -4.27 -20.79
C GLY A 11 22.16 -2.95 -20.27
N PHE A 12 22.38 -2.62 -18.99
CA PHE A 12 21.97 -1.34 -18.42
C PHE A 12 22.64 -0.14 -19.10
N TRP A 13 23.96 -0.17 -19.26
CA TRP A 13 24.69 0.92 -19.92
C TRP A 13 24.37 1.03 -21.41
N ILE A 14 24.18 -0.11 -22.09
CA ILE A 14 23.72 -0.12 -23.47
C ILE A 14 22.35 0.58 -23.59
N ASN A 15 21.42 0.33 -22.66
CA ASN A 15 20.12 1.01 -22.64
C ASN A 15 20.24 2.51 -22.37
N ILE A 16 21.10 2.95 -21.44
CA ILE A 16 21.34 4.38 -21.21
C ILE A 16 21.88 5.04 -22.48
N LEU A 17 22.91 4.44 -23.09
CA LEU A 17 23.48 4.95 -24.33
C LEU A 17 22.44 5.00 -25.44
N PHE A 18 21.58 3.99 -25.54
CA PHE A 18 20.50 3.94 -26.53
C PHE A 18 19.48 5.06 -26.31
N ILE A 19 19.07 5.31 -25.06
CA ILE A 19 18.15 6.41 -24.73
C ILE A 19 18.77 7.77 -25.04
N VAL A 20 20.02 8.00 -24.64
CA VAL A 20 20.73 9.26 -24.94
C VAL A 20 20.87 9.43 -26.45
N PHE A 21 21.24 8.36 -27.17
CA PHE A 21 21.33 8.40 -28.62
C PHE A 21 19.97 8.70 -29.26
N TYR A 22 18.89 8.09 -28.80
CA TYR A 22 17.56 8.28 -29.37
C TYR A 22 16.97 9.68 -29.10
N PHE A 23 17.12 10.20 -27.88
CA PHE A 23 16.53 11.49 -27.49
C PHE A 23 17.42 12.70 -27.77
N VAL A 24 18.74 12.52 -27.88
CA VAL A 24 19.70 13.61 -28.12
C VAL A 24 20.41 13.42 -29.45
N GLY A 25 20.97 12.23 -29.69
CA GLY A 25 21.74 11.95 -30.91
C GLY A 25 20.89 12.02 -32.19
N MET A 26 19.72 11.36 -32.21
CA MET A 26 18.85 11.31 -33.38
C MET A 26 18.30 12.68 -33.78
N PRO A 27 17.82 13.55 -32.86
CA PRO A 27 17.46 14.91 -33.22
C PRO A 27 18.63 15.74 -33.78
N ILE A 28 19.83 15.60 -33.21
CA ILE A 28 21.02 16.29 -33.72
C ILE A 28 21.37 15.80 -35.13
N LEU A 29 21.33 14.49 -35.37
CA LEU A 29 21.56 13.92 -36.70
C LEU A 29 20.47 14.36 -37.69
N PHE A 30 19.21 14.41 -37.25
CA PHE A 30 18.10 14.87 -38.07
C PHE A 30 18.27 16.33 -38.52
N LEU A 31 18.69 17.21 -37.60
CA LEU A 31 18.90 18.63 -37.90
C LEU A 31 20.12 18.87 -38.79
N ASN A 32 21.19 18.10 -38.63
CA ASN A 32 22.45 18.31 -39.36
C ASN A 32 22.54 17.54 -40.68
N THR A 33 21.78 16.46 -40.82
CA THR A 33 21.79 15.58 -41.99
C THR A 33 20.36 15.14 -42.33
N PRO A 34 19.55 16.01 -42.96
CA PRO A 34 18.14 15.70 -43.26
C PRO A 34 17.98 14.47 -44.18
N ASP A 35 18.94 14.24 -45.09
CA ASP A 35 18.94 13.08 -46.00
C ASP A 35 19.31 11.76 -45.29
N PHE A 36 19.75 11.80 -44.03
CA PHE A 36 20.14 10.60 -43.26
C PHE A 36 19.00 9.61 -43.13
N PHE A 37 17.77 10.10 -42.96
CA PHE A 37 16.58 9.25 -42.91
C PHE A 37 16.26 8.64 -44.26
N GLU A 38 16.46 9.35 -45.36
CA GLU A 38 16.31 8.76 -46.70
C GLU A 38 17.38 7.67 -46.93
N VAL A 39 18.62 7.88 -46.50
CA VAL A 39 19.67 6.85 -46.60
C VAL A 39 19.38 5.60 -45.74
N ILE A 40 18.69 5.77 -44.61
CA ILE A 40 18.33 4.67 -43.71
C ILE A 40 17.00 3.99 -44.09
N SER A 41 16.01 4.76 -44.53
CA SER A 41 14.64 4.28 -44.81
C SER A 41 14.41 3.96 -46.28
N ALA A 42 15.10 4.66 -47.19
CA ALA A 42 14.97 4.53 -48.62
C ALA A 42 16.22 3.89 -49.22
N ASN A 43 16.37 2.58 -49.02
CA ASN A 43 16.88 1.69 -50.07
C ASN A 43 16.64 0.24 -49.68
N GLY A 44 15.87 -0.49 -50.50
CA GLY A 44 15.56 -1.91 -50.37
C GLY A 44 16.74 -2.86 -50.60
N ARG A 45 17.96 -2.46 -50.20
CA ARG A 45 19.13 -3.33 -50.18
C ARG A 45 19.59 -3.52 -48.74
N TRP A 46 20.02 -4.74 -48.46
CA TRP A 46 20.50 -5.22 -47.16
C TRP A 46 21.67 -4.36 -46.68
N ASN A 47 21.36 -3.25 -46.01
CA ASN A 47 22.37 -2.41 -45.39
C ASN A 47 22.81 -3.11 -44.10
N PRO A 48 24.08 -3.56 -43.99
CA PRO A 48 24.56 -4.24 -42.80
C PRO A 48 24.39 -3.39 -41.54
N TYR A 49 24.44 -2.06 -41.65
CA TYR A 49 24.18 -1.14 -40.54
C TYR A 49 22.75 -1.23 -40.03
N TYR A 50 21.77 -1.33 -40.94
CA TYR A 50 20.36 -1.50 -40.56
C TYR A 50 20.12 -2.84 -39.85
N LEU A 51 20.77 -3.91 -40.33
CA LEU A 51 20.65 -5.23 -39.74
C LEU A 51 21.29 -5.31 -38.35
N SER A 52 22.48 -4.72 -38.17
CA SER A 52 23.13 -4.59 -36.86
C SER A 52 22.32 -3.73 -35.90
N PHE A 53 21.75 -2.61 -36.37
CA PHE A 53 20.91 -1.72 -35.55
C PHE A 53 19.60 -2.42 -35.15
N SER A 54 18.97 -3.13 -36.07
CA SER A 54 17.75 -3.92 -35.80
C SER A 54 18.02 -5.03 -34.79
N PHE A 55 19.16 -5.71 -34.87
CA PHE A 55 19.56 -6.71 -33.87
C PHE A 55 19.73 -6.08 -32.49
N LEU A 56 20.42 -4.95 -32.38
CA LEU A 56 20.57 -4.22 -31.12
C LEU A 56 19.22 -3.76 -30.55
N ASN A 57 18.29 -3.33 -31.41
CA ASN A 57 16.93 -2.97 -30.99
C ASN A 57 16.16 -4.17 -30.45
N ILE A 58 16.29 -5.34 -31.07
CA ILE A 58 15.67 -6.58 -30.58
C ILE A 58 16.25 -6.96 -29.20
N VAL A 59 17.57 -6.88 -29.02
CA VAL A 59 18.21 -7.15 -27.72
C VAL A 59 17.74 -6.16 -26.66
N ALA A 60 17.65 -4.87 -27.01
CA ALA A 60 17.10 -3.86 -26.11
C ALA A 60 15.64 -4.18 -25.77
N ALA A 61 14.79 -4.47 -26.75
CA ALA A 61 13.38 -4.80 -26.55
C ALA A 61 13.19 -6.04 -25.65
N LEU A 62 13.97 -7.10 -25.85
CA LEU A 62 13.94 -8.29 -24.99
C LEU A 62 14.36 -7.99 -23.55
N HIS A 63 15.41 -7.18 -23.37
CA HIS A 63 15.83 -6.72 -22.04
C HIS A 63 14.74 -5.89 -21.36
N TRP A 64 14.05 -5.06 -22.13
CA TRP A 64 12.92 -4.26 -21.66
C TRP A 64 11.72 -5.11 -21.24
N VAL A 65 11.33 -6.11 -22.04
CA VAL A 65 10.29 -7.07 -21.68
C VAL A 65 10.67 -7.79 -20.38
N TYR A 66 11.94 -8.16 -20.21
CA TYR A 66 12.43 -8.77 -18.98
C TYR A 66 12.34 -7.81 -17.78
N CYS A 67 12.74 -6.55 -17.94
CA CYS A 67 12.59 -5.52 -16.90
C CYS A 67 11.12 -5.30 -16.51
N PHE A 68 10.21 -5.25 -17.49
CA PHE A 68 8.77 -5.15 -17.25
C PHE A 68 8.23 -6.37 -16.51
N TRP A 69 8.56 -7.58 -16.97
CA TRP A 69 8.17 -8.82 -16.29
C TRP A 69 8.67 -8.85 -14.83
N PHE A 70 9.93 -8.43 -14.61
CA PHE A 70 10.50 -8.34 -13.27
C PHE A 70 9.74 -7.34 -12.40
N LEU A 71 9.42 -6.16 -12.94
CA LEU A 71 8.65 -5.13 -12.22
C LEU A 71 7.24 -5.63 -11.87
N PHE A 72 6.52 -6.24 -12.81
CA PHE A 72 5.18 -6.79 -12.55
C PHE A 72 5.16 -7.99 -11.59
N LYS A 73 6.23 -8.79 -11.59
CA LYS A 73 6.33 -9.96 -10.70
C LYS A 73 6.63 -9.56 -9.25
N TYR A 74 7.43 -8.52 -9.04
CA TYR A 74 7.95 -8.16 -7.72
C TYR A 74 7.41 -6.84 -7.14
N ASP A 75 6.66 -6.04 -7.92
CA ASP A 75 6.18 -4.71 -7.51
C ASP A 75 4.74 -4.42 -8.03
N ARG A 76 3.85 -5.42 -7.91
CA ARG A 76 2.48 -5.42 -8.45
C ARG A 76 1.53 -4.37 -7.83
N TYR A 77 1.88 -3.75 -6.70
CA TYR A 77 0.97 -2.94 -5.88
C TYR A 77 1.33 -1.45 -5.77
N SER A 78 2.26 -0.94 -6.58
CA SER A 78 2.52 0.50 -6.62
C SER A 78 1.31 1.23 -7.23
N LYS A 79 0.55 1.97 -6.41
CA LYS A 79 -0.68 2.72 -6.76
C LYS A 79 -0.49 3.81 -7.84
N SER A 80 0.68 3.95 -8.45
CA SER A 80 0.95 4.93 -9.50
C SER A 80 1.38 4.29 -10.83
N ILE A 81 0.78 3.17 -11.23
CA ILE A 81 1.14 2.40 -12.43
C ILE A 81 1.31 3.26 -13.70
N PHE A 82 0.51 4.30 -13.92
CA PHE A 82 0.60 5.13 -15.13
C PHE A 82 1.75 6.17 -15.11
N PRO A 83 1.93 6.99 -14.05
CA PRO A 83 3.12 7.82 -13.91
C PRO A 83 4.41 6.99 -13.80
N LEU A 84 4.34 5.84 -13.11
CA LEU A 84 5.45 4.89 -13.08
C LEU A 84 5.71 4.33 -14.47
N PHE A 85 4.72 4.04 -15.33
CA PHE A 85 4.98 3.51 -16.68
C PHE A 85 5.84 4.46 -17.52
N PHE A 86 5.56 5.77 -17.48
CA PHE A 86 6.33 6.79 -18.20
C PHE A 86 7.72 7.04 -17.58
N LEU A 87 7.81 7.01 -16.24
CA LEU A 87 9.10 7.13 -15.51
C LEU A 87 9.91 5.82 -15.48
N ASN A 88 9.28 4.64 -15.61
CA ASN A 88 9.86 3.28 -15.53
C ASN A 88 10.70 2.93 -16.74
N VAL A 89 10.44 3.58 -17.87
CA VAL A 89 11.33 3.55 -19.04
C VAL A 89 12.78 3.84 -18.63
N LEU A 90 12.97 4.83 -17.76
CA LEU A 90 14.28 5.21 -17.21
C LEU A 90 14.52 4.59 -15.83
N TYR A 91 13.48 4.46 -15.02
CA TYR A 91 13.58 4.04 -13.63
C TYR A 91 13.81 2.54 -13.46
N ALA A 92 13.20 1.67 -14.28
CA ALA A 92 13.34 0.22 -14.11
C ALA A 92 14.78 -0.28 -14.33
N PRO A 93 15.53 0.16 -15.38
CA PRO A 93 16.94 -0.17 -15.52
C PRO A 93 17.78 0.34 -14.34
N ILE A 94 17.54 1.58 -13.88
CA ILE A 94 18.28 2.21 -12.76
C ILE A 94 17.99 1.51 -11.43
N TYR A 95 16.74 1.13 -11.20
CA TYR A 95 16.29 0.44 -9.99
C TYR A 95 16.86 -0.98 -9.92
N TYR A 96 16.81 -1.73 -11.03
CA TYR A 96 17.44 -3.05 -11.14
C TYR A 96 18.94 -2.96 -10.82
N TYR A 97 19.66 -2.00 -11.40
CA TYR A 97 21.08 -1.78 -11.13
C TYR A 97 21.35 -1.51 -9.63
N ARG A 98 20.58 -0.63 -9.00
CA ARG A 98 20.74 -0.29 -7.57
C ARG A 98 20.46 -1.46 -6.63
N VAL A 99 19.46 -2.29 -6.93
CA VAL A 99 19.03 -3.39 -6.06
C VAL A 99 19.93 -4.62 -6.23
N LYS A 100 20.22 -5.04 -7.47
CA LYS A 100 20.95 -6.29 -7.72
C LYS A 100 22.47 -6.12 -7.69
N ILE A 101 23.03 -5.00 -8.15
CA ILE A 101 24.48 -4.82 -8.26
C ILE A 101 25.06 -4.06 -7.07
N ILE A 102 24.44 -2.95 -6.66
CA ILE A 102 24.88 -2.16 -5.49
C ILE A 102 24.38 -2.76 -4.17
N LYS A 103 23.53 -3.80 -4.22
CA LYS A 103 22.90 -4.45 -3.05
C LYS A 103 22.18 -3.48 -2.11
N ARG A 104 21.61 -2.39 -2.63
CA ARG A 104 20.78 -1.51 -1.77
C ARG A 104 19.53 -2.27 -1.34
N PRO A 105 19.08 -2.15 -0.07
CA PRO A 105 17.81 -2.73 0.34
C PRO A 105 16.69 -2.12 -0.52
N LEU A 106 15.80 -2.99 -1.02
CA LEU A 106 14.62 -2.61 -1.79
C LEU A 106 13.89 -1.47 -1.06
N ARG A 107 13.63 -0.38 -1.77
CA ARG A 107 13.09 0.85 -1.18
C ARG A 107 11.61 0.72 -0.77
N ASN A 108 10.93 -0.31 -1.26
CA ASN A 108 9.67 -0.79 -0.70
C ASN A 108 9.93 -1.60 0.58
N LYS A 109 9.83 -0.90 1.72
CA LYS A 109 9.46 -1.50 3.01
C LYS A 109 7.95 -1.48 3.25
N VAL A 110 7.14 -1.23 2.21
CA VAL A 110 5.70 -1.52 2.24
C VAL A 110 5.56 -2.95 1.74
N ASN A 111 5.40 -3.89 2.67
CA ASN A 111 5.11 -5.31 2.44
C ASN A 111 5.93 -5.98 1.33
N LYS A 112 7.19 -6.32 1.62
CA LYS A 112 7.72 -7.56 1.02
C LYS A 112 6.96 -8.72 1.67
N PRO A 113 6.30 -9.61 0.92
CA PRO A 113 6.06 -10.93 1.48
C PRO A 113 7.45 -11.52 1.76
N GLU A 114 7.70 -11.89 3.00
CA GLU A 114 8.89 -12.63 3.37
C GLU A 114 9.01 -13.86 2.45
N GLU A 115 10.24 -14.25 2.10
CA GLU A 115 10.46 -15.58 1.54
C GLU A 115 10.05 -16.58 2.60
N ILE A 116 8.78 -16.99 2.53
CA ILE A 116 8.21 -18.12 3.24
C ILE A 116 9.01 -19.34 2.76
N ILE A 117 10.02 -19.72 3.55
CA ILE A 117 10.25 -21.13 3.86
C ILE A 117 8.85 -21.70 4.06
N LYS A 118 8.44 -22.65 3.21
CA LYS A 118 7.14 -23.30 3.22
C LYS A 118 6.75 -23.77 4.63
N GLU A 119 6.19 -22.87 5.40
CA GLU A 119 5.31 -23.11 6.53
C GLU A 119 4.21 -22.07 6.34
N GLU A 120 3.02 -22.59 6.07
CA GLU A 120 1.79 -21.85 6.00
C GLU A 120 1.62 -21.01 7.28
N ASN A 121 1.94 -19.71 7.24
CA ASN A 121 1.34 -18.72 8.14
C ASN A 121 -0.12 -18.49 7.69
N VAL A 122 -0.90 -19.57 7.68
CA VAL A 122 -2.34 -19.46 7.87
C VAL A 122 -2.45 -18.92 9.30
N ILE A 123 -2.85 -17.66 9.45
CA ILE A 123 -3.29 -17.16 10.76
C ILE A 123 -4.28 -18.22 11.24
N ASN A 124 -3.92 -18.95 12.30
CA ASN A 124 -4.81 -19.98 12.81
C ASN A 124 -6.12 -19.27 13.17
N GLU A 125 -7.24 -19.92 12.92
CA GLU A 125 -8.56 -19.35 13.23
C GLU A 125 -8.63 -18.89 14.70
N GLN A 126 -7.92 -19.59 15.59
CA GLN A 126 -7.73 -19.18 16.97
C GLN A 126 -6.99 -17.83 17.12
N ASP A 127 -5.86 -17.63 16.44
CA ASP A 127 -5.10 -16.38 16.49
C ASP A 127 -5.93 -15.20 15.99
N PHE A 128 -6.75 -15.43 14.96
CA PHE A 128 -7.66 -14.40 14.43
C PHE A 128 -8.76 -14.03 15.44
N ASN A 129 -9.33 -15.01 16.15
CA ASN A 129 -10.32 -14.77 17.19
C ASN A 129 -9.72 -13.99 18.37
N GLU A 130 -8.50 -14.34 18.80
CA GLU A 130 -7.78 -13.62 19.86
C GLU A 130 -7.48 -12.18 19.48
N LEU A 131 -7.05 -11.94 18.22
CA LEU A 131 -6.83 -10.58 17.70
C LEU A 131 -8.12 -9.77 17.61
N THR A 132 -9.22 -10.39 17.19
CA THR A 132 -10.55 -9.75 17.13
C THR A 132 -11.01 -9.35 18.52
N ARG A 133 -10.93 -10.28 19.49
CA ARG A 133 -11.25 -10.01 20.89
C ARG A 133 -10.40 -8.88 21.45
N GLY A 134 -9.09 -8.95 21.25
CA GLY A 134 -8.15 -7.92 21.72
C GLY A 134 -8.43 -6.54 21.12
N SER A 135 -8.82 -6.48 19.85
CA SER A 135 -9.15 -5.22 19.17
C SER A 135 -10.39 -4.56 19.77
N ILE A 136 -11.45 -5.35 20.00
CA ILE A 136 -12.69 -4.84 20.61
C ILE A 136 -12.46 -4.41 22.06
N ILE A 137 -11.70 -5.18 22.84
CA ILE A 137 -11.31 -4.79 24.20
C ILE A 137 -10.47 -3.51 24.20
N ALA A 138 -9.58 -3.33 23.22
CA ALA A 138 -8.82 -2.08 23.08
C ALA A 138 -9.75 -0.88 22.79
N THR A 139 -10.77 -1.08 21.95
CA THR A 139 -11.78 -0.04 21.68
C THR A 139 -12.60 0.30 22.93
N PHE A 140 -12.96 -0.69 23.75
CA PHE A 140 -13.59 -0.40 25.05
C PHE A 140 -12.67 0.36 26.00
N ASN A 141 -11.39 -0.02 26.08
CA ASN A 141 -10.40 0.69 26.89
C ASN A 141 -10.27 2.16 26.45
N LEU A 142 -10.34 2.42 25.15
CA LEU A 142 -10.38 3.78 24.62
C LEU A 142 -11.64 4.53 25.09
N TRP A 143 -12.82 3.94 24.97
CA TRP A 143 -14.08 4.55 25.45
C TRP A 143 -14.14 4.74 26.97
N ALA A 144 -13.51 3.84 27.72
CA ALA A 144 -13.38 3.88 29.17
C ALA A 144 -12.31 4.87 29.67
N SER A 145 -11.51 5.47 28.78
CA SER A 145 -10.44 6.39 29.17
C SER A 145 -10.54 7.73 28.44
N GLY A 146 -11.10 8.72 29.13
CA GLY A 146 -11.17 10.08 28.61
C GLY A 146 -9.80 10.70 28.29
N SER A 147 -8.74 10.31 29.01
CA SER A 147 -7.39 10.79 28.73
C SER A 147 -6.81 10.19 27.45
N GLU A 148 -7.07 8.91 27.15
CA GLU A 148 -6.67 8.29 25.87
C GLU A 148 -7.43 8.90 24.69
N GLN A 149 -8.73 9.20 24.86
CA GLN A 149 -9.51 9.90 23.84
C GLN A 149 -8.93 11.29 23.54
N LEU A 150 -8.49 12.03 24.56
CA LEU A 150 -7.86 13.34 24.37
C LEU A 150 -6.49 13.25 23.68
N LYS A 151 -5.74 12.15 23.84
CA LYS A 151 -4.47 11.93 23.12
C LYS A 151 -4.66 11.76 21.62
N LEU A 152 -5.84 11.33 21.16
CA LEU A 152 -6.14 11.27 19.73
C LEU A 152 -6.05 12.65 19.04
N ARG A 153 -6.06 13.74 19.80
CA ARG A 153 -5.83 15.10 19.29
C ARG A 153 -4.44 15.32 18.70
N ASP A 154 -3.46 14.49 19.06
CA ASP A 154 -2.12 14.54 18.47
C ASP A 154 -2.15 14.07 17.00
N ILE A 155 -3.22 13.38 16.60
CA ILE A 155 -3.41 12.77 15.28
C ILE A 155 -4.56 13.44 14.51
N TYR A 156 -5.66 13.76 15.19
CA TYR A 156 -6.90 14.29 14.62
C TYR A 156 -7.24 15.68 15.18
N ASN A 157 -8.00 16.50 14.44
CA ASN A 157 -8.51 17.75 15.02
C ASN A 157 -9.55 17.45 16.11
N SER A 158 -9.70 18.33 17.10
CA SER A 158 -10.64 18.11 18.22
C SER A 158 -12.11 17.91 17.75
N SER A 159 -12.52 18.54 16.64
CA SER A 159 -13.83 18.31 16.01
C SER A 159 -13.97 16.97 15.28
N GLU A 160 -12.86 16.32 14.96
CA GLU A 160 -12.81 15.03 14.26
C GLU A 160 -12.64 13.85 15.23
N VAL A 161 -12.03 14.07 16.40
CA VAL A 161 -11.83 13.00 17.41
C VAL A 161 -13.14 12.34 17.79
N SER A 162 -14.21 13.11 18.04
CA SER A 162 -15.52 12.56 18.35
C SER A 162 -15.99 11.62 17.25
N ASN A 163 -15.92 12.02 15.97
CA ASN A 163 -16.29 11.16 14.84
C ASN A 163 -15.43 9.89 14.78
N ALA A 164 -14.11 10.02 14.94
CA ALA A 164 -13.19 8.89 14.90
C ALA A 164 -13.50 7.82 15.95
N LEU A 165 -13.94 8.21 17.16
CA LEU A 165 -14.34 7.26 18.20
C LEU A 165 -15.52 6.39 17.78
N PHE A 166 -16.51 6.97 17.09
CA PHE A 166 -17.65 6.22 16.56
C PHE A 166 -17.24 5.36 15.36
N ASP A 167 -16.37 5.87 14.49
CA ASP A 167 -15.86 5.10 13.35
C ASP A 167 -15.07 3.86 13.82
N TYR A 168 -14.25 3.95 14.87
CA TYR A 168 -13.56 2.79 15.45
C TYR A 168 -14.50 1.70 15.94
N TRP A 169 -15.69 2.06 16.44
CA TRP A 169 -16.69 1.07 16.83
C TRP A 169 -17.42 0.51 15.60
N ASN A 170 -17.80 1.37 14.66
CA ASN A 170 -18.54 1.00 13.46
C ASN A 170 -17.75 0.08 12.50
N ASP A 171 -16.42 0.00 12.65
CA ASP A 171 -15.58 -0.99 11.97
C ASP A 171 -15.94 -2.45 12.37
N TYR A 172 -16.60 -2.66 13.51
CA TYR A 172 -17.10 -3.96 13.93
C TYR A 172 -18.55 -4.17 13.46
N SER A 173 -18.75 -5.04 12.47
CA SER A 173 -20.09 -5.39 12.00
C SER A 173 -20.80 -6.34 12.98
N MET A 174 -21.60 -5.80 13.91
CA MET A 174 -22.29 -6.58 14.96
C MET A 174 -23.46 -7.45 14.47
N ASN A 175 -23.94 -7.27 13.23
CA ASN A 175 -25.22 -7.85 12.81
C ASN A 175 -25.17 -9.31 12.33
N ASP A 176 -24.00 -9.87 11.98
CA ASP A 176 -23.92 -11.32 11.67
C ASP A 176 -22.51 -11.90 11.55
N ASP A 177 -21.52 -11.34 12.24
CA ASP A 177 -20.15 -11.82 12.09
C ASP A 177 -19.93 -13.13 12.87
N ASP A 178 -19.83 -14.25 12.15
CA ASP A 178 -19.42 -15.56 12.70
C ASP A 178 -18.10 -15.47 13.47
N THR A 179 -17.25 -14.48 13.15
CA THR A 179 -16.01 -14.19 13.88
C THR A 179 -16.29 -13.75 15.31
N LEU A 180 -17.29 -12.88 15.53
CA LEU A 180 -17.64 -12.41 16.87
C LEU A 180 -18.20 -13.55 17.73
N LYS A 181 -19.03 -14.41 17.13
CA LYS A 181 -19.56 -15.61 17.79
C LYS A 181 -18.48 -16.61 18.19
N LYS A 182 -17.32 -16.59 17.52
CA LYS A 182 -16.15 -17.41 17.85
C LYS A 182 -15.20 -16.74 18.85
N ALA A 183 -15.12 -15.41 18.86
CA ALA A 183 -14.23 -14.63 19.72
C ALA A 183 -14.80 -14.31 21.11
N PHE A 184 -16.13 -14.31 21.25
CA PHE A 184 -16.84 -13.94 22.47
C PHE A 184 -17.87 -15.00 22.84
N ASN A 185 -18.13 -15.15 24.14
CA ASN A 185 -19.20 -16.01 24.62
C ASN A 185 -20.58 -15.31 24.48
N PRO A 186 -21.70 -16.04 24.59
CA PRO A 186 -23.04 -15.46 24.39
C PRO A 186 -23.36 -14.28 25.32
N GLU A 187 -22.94 -14.33 26.58
CA GLU A 187 -23.19 -13.24 27.55
C GLU A 187 -22.41 -11.98 27.16
N GLU A 188 -21.17 -12.13 26.69
CA GLU A 188 -20.36 -11.02 26.19
C GLU A 188 -20.97 -10.43 24.92
N ILE A 189 -21.48 -11.25 24.00
CA ILE A 189 -22.14 -10.78 22.78
C ILE A 189 -23.37 -9.92 23.11
N GLU A 190 -24.14 -10.30 24.14
CA GLU A 190 -25.24 -9.47 24.62
C GLU A 190 -24.74 -8.11 25.13
N LEU A 191 -23.63 -8.07 25.87
CA LEU A 191 -23.01 -6.82 26.31
C LEU A 191 -22.54 -5.96 25.12
N LEU A 192 -21.94 -6.57 24.09
CA LEU A 192 -21.54 -5.87 22.86
C LEU A 192 -22.77 -5.26 22.15
N ALA A 193 -23.85 -6.02 22.03
CA ALA A 193 -25.08 -5.57 21.39
C ALA A 193 -25.78 -4.45 22.19
N GLU A 194 -25.73 -4.49 23.52
CA GLU A 194 -26.21 -3.38 24.35
C GLU A 194 -25.39 -2.11 24.15
N PHE A 195 -24.07 -2.23 24.05
CA PHE A 195 -23.20 -1.09 23.78
C PHE A 195 -23.44 -0.52 22.39
N ASP A 196 -23.57 -1.37 21.37
CA ASP A 196 -23.86 -0.99 19.99
C ASP A 196 -25.14 -0.17 19.86
N LYS A 197 -26.20 -0.57 20.59
CA LYS A 197 -27.46 0.18 20.67
C LYS A 197 -27.27 1.57 21.27
N GLU A 198 -26.46 1.69 22.32
CA GLU A 198 -26.19 2.97 22.96
C GLU A 198 -25.38 3.89 22.03
N ILE A 199 -24.33 3.36 21.39
CA ILE A 199 -23.54 4.07 20.38
C ILE A 199 -24.43 4.55 19.23
N SER A 200 -25.23 3.65 18.67
CA SER A 200 -26.17 3.97 17.58
C SER A 200 -27.19 5.04 17.99
N SER A 201 -27.71 4.99 19.21
CA SER A 201 -28.63 6.00 19.74
C SER A 201 -28.00 7.40 19.76
N VAL A 202 -26.76 7.49 20.26
CA VAL A 202 -26.01 8.75 20.32
C VAL A 202 -25.59 9.23 18.92
N GLU A 203 -25.14 8.33 18.04
CA GLU A 203 -24.79 8.67 16.67
C GLU A 203 -26.00 9.25 15.91
N ASN A 204 -27.17 8.64 16.07
CA ASN A 204 -28.42 9.13 15.49
C ASN A 204 -28.81 10.50 16.07
N HIS A 205 -28.64 10.72 17.38
CA HIS A 205 -28.93 12.00 18.02
C HIS A 205 -28.12 13.16 17.43
N TYR A 206 -26.83 12.94 17.18
CA TYR A 206 -25.95 13.96 16.62
C TYR A 206 -25.90 13.98 15.08
N SER A 207 -26.42 12.94 14.41
CA SER A 207 -26.35 12.79 12.95
C SER A 207 -24.92 12.98 12.40
N ARG A 208 -23.93 12.39 13.09
CA ARG A 208 -22.47 12.58 12.86
C ARG A 208 -21.94 14.01 12.94
N ASN A 209 -22.72 14.97 13.43
CA ASN A 209 -22.27 16.32 13.70
C ASN A 209 -21.99 16.51 15.19
N PHE A 210 -21.01 15.76 15.69
CA PHE A 210 -20.63 15.81 17.10
C PHE A 210 -19.94 17.12 17.46
N PRO A 211 -20.11 17.62 18.70
CA PRO A 211 -19.30 18.71 19.19
C PRO A 211 -17.81 18.29 19.30
N PRO A 212 -16.89 19.27 19.39
CA PRO A 212 -15.48 19.02 19.72
C PRO A 212 -15.36 18.14 20.97
N ILE A 213 -14.38 17.23 20.99
CA ILE A 213 -14.29 16.17 22.01
C ILE A 213 -14.38 16.69 23.44
N GLU A 214 -13.79 17.84 23.77
CA GLU A 214 -13.85 18.42 25.12
C GLU A 214 -15.28 18.77 25.52
N LYS A 215 -16.06 19.32 24.59
CA LYS A 215 -17.47 19.62 24.81
C LYS A 215 -18.32 18.36 24.80
N PHE A 216 -17.95 17.37 23.98
CA PHE A 216 -18.66 16.09 23.93
C PHE A 216 -18.52 15.34 25.26
N MET A 217 -17.34 15.32 25.88
CA MET A 217 -17.10 14.64 27.16
C MET A 217 -17.90 15.23 28.34
N GLU A 218 -18.36 16.47 28.21
CA GLU A 218 -19.22 17.11 29.21
C GLU A 218 -20.69 16.66 29.12
N THR A 219 -21.10 16.10 27.98
CA THR A 219 -22.50 15.73 27.72
C THR A 219 -22.94 14.52 28.52
N LYS A 220 -24.24 14.33 28.62
CA LYS A 220 -24.81 13.16 29.32
C LYS A 220 -24.59 11.89 28.50
N GLU A 221 -24.70 12.02 27.18
CA GLU A 221 -24.55 10.96 26.19
C GLU A 221 -23.17 10.32 26.27
N TRP A 222 -22.10 11.14 26.28
CA TRP A 222 -20.74 10.62 26.44
C TRP A 222 -20.55 9.92 27.78
N LYS A 223 -21.04 10.50 28.88
CA LYS A 223 -20.93 9.90 30.22
C LYS A 223 -21.62 8.55 30.30
N THR A 224 -22.77 8.40 29.64
CA THR A 224 -23.48 7.12 29.55
C THR A 224 -22.64 6.08 28.81
N ILE A 225 -22.13 6.41 27.62
CA ILE A 225 -21.28 5.49 26.84
C ILE A 225 -20.01 5.12 27.62
N HIS A 226 -19.34 6.11 28.19
CA HIS A 226 -18.12 5.92 28.98
C HIS A 226 -18.35 4.98 30.17
N LEU A 227 -19.39 5.21 30.98
CA LEU A 227 -19.72 4.34 32.10
C LEU A 227 -20.10 2.93 31.64
N LYS A 228 -20.84 2.82 30.53
CA LYS A 228 -21.18 1.52 29.93
C LYS A 228 -19.93 0.76 29.50
N ALA A 229 -18.96 1.41 28.86
CA ALA A 229 -17.69 0.80 28.48
C ALA A 229 -16.91 0.29 29.70
N VAL A 230 -16.82 1.09 30.77
CA VAL A 230 -16.19 0.70 32.04
C VAL A 230 -16.87 -0.52 32.65
N ASP A 231 -18.22 -0.53 32.68
CA ASP A 231 -18.98 -1.64 33.22
C ASP A 231 -18.83 -2.93 32.41
N ILE A 232 -18.73 -2.82 31.08
CA ILE A 232 -18.50 -3.96 30.19
C ILE A 232 -17.10 -4.53 30.40
N LEU A 233 -16.05 -3.69 30.44
CA LEU A 233 -14.68 -4.17 30.70
C LEU A 233 -14.60 -4.97 32.00
N ARG A 234 -15.22 -4.48 33.07
CA ARG A 234 -15.26 -5.18 34.36
C ARG A 234 -15.94 -6.56 34.31
N LYS A 235 -16.83 -6.80 33.33
CA LYS A 235 -17.53 -8.08 33.16
C LYS A 235 -16.79 -9.03 32.22
N ILE A 236 -15.96 -8.50 31.32
CA ILE A 236 -15.23 -9.26 30.30
C ILE A 236 -13.81 -9.65 30.77
N GLU A 237 -13.21 -8.87 31.67
CA GLU A 237 -11.94 -9.17 32.37
C GLU A 237 -12.13 -10.06 33.59
#